data_AF-A0A352Q1J4-F1
#
_entry.id   AF-A0A352Q1J4-F1
#
_cell.length_a   1.000
_cell.length_b   1.000
_cell.length_c   1.000
_cell.angle_alpha   90.00
_cell.angle_beta   90.00
_cell.angle_gamma   90.00
#
_symmetry.space_group_name_H-M   'P 1'
#
loop_
_entity.id
_entity.type
_entity.pdbx_description
1 polymer ?
#
loop_
_entity_poly.entity_id
_entity_poly.type
_entity_poly.pdbx_seq_one_letter_code
_entity_poly.pdbx_strand_id
1 'polypeptide(L)'
;ADILWLLVIAQILHAFSFGTYHAAAIETVRRLFAPGSQGGGQALYGAVSFGIGGALGSFLAGQYWSLGADLVFYGAGLACLIAAVLAWYGFRDPRLVDTR
;
A
#
# COMPACT_ATOMS: atom_id res chain seq x y z
N ALA A 1 22.87 8.45 5.59
CA ALA A 1 22.71 7.81 6.91
C ALA A 1 23.05 6.35 6.70
N ASP A 2 24.26 5.93 7.08
CA ASP A 2 24.87 4.70 6.54
C ASP A 2 25.03 3.64 7.64
N ILE A 3 24.04 3.58 8.54
CA ILE A 3 23.99 2.59 9.62
C ILE A 3 23.26 1.37 9.09
N LEU A 4 24.02 0.39 8.61
CA LEU A 4 23.50 -0.80 7.94
C LEU A 4 22.42 -1.53 8.74
N TRP A 5 22.60 -1.70 10.05
CA TRP A 5 21.63 -2.42 10.88
C TRP A 5 20.27 -1.70 10.96
N LEU A 6 20.27 -0.36 10.96
CA LEU A 6 19.02 0.43 10.94
C LEU A 6 18.30 0.24 9.61
N LEU A 7 19.03 0.22 8.50
CA LEU A 7 18.47 -0.04 7.18
C LEU A 7 17.88 -1.45 7.08
N VAL A 8 18.55 -2.46 7.63
CA VAL A 8 18.02 -3.84 7.66
C VAL A 8 16.70 -3.89 8.43
N ILE A 9 16.64 -3.29 9.62
CA ILE A 9 15.39 -3.22 10.41
C ILE A 9 14.30 -2.49 9.64
N ALA A 10 14.62 -1.34 9.04
CA ALA A 10 13.66 -0.57 8.24
C ALA A 10 13.11 -1.38 7.06
N GLN A 11 13.96 -2.12 6.34
CA GLN A 11 13.54 -2.96 5.22
C GLN A 11 12.69 -4.16 5.66
N ILE A 12 12.97 -4.76 6.82
CA ILE A 12 12.13 -5.83 7.39
C ILE A 12 10.75 -5.27 7.74
N LEU A 13 10.68 -4.12 8.42
CA LEU A 13 9.41 -3.47 8.76
C LEU A 13 8.63 -3.07 7.51
N HIS A 14 9.32 -2.56 6.49
CA HIS A 14 8.72 -2.24 5.20
C HIS A 14 8.14 -3.50 4.54
N ALA A 15 8.92 -4.58 4.44
CA ALA A 15 8.47 -5.84 3.84
C ALA A 15 7.28 -6.45 4.60
N PHE A 16 7.31 -6.44 5.93
CA PHE A 16 6.21 -6.93 6.77
C PHE A 16 4.94 -6.08 6.60
N SER A 17 5.06 -4.75 6.62
CA SER A 17 3.91 -3.85 6.47
C SER A 17 3.30 -3.99 5.08
N PHE A 18 4.12 -4.03 4.04
CA PHE A 18 3.66 -4.27 2.67
C PHE A 18 2.99 -5.64 2.53
N GLY A 19 3.60 -6.70 3.07
CA GLY A 19 3.07 -8.06 2.97
C GLY A 19 1.72 -8.23 3.65
N THR A 20 1.56 -7.69 4.86
CA THR A 20 0.29 -7.73 5.60
C THR A 20 -0.80 -6.91 4.90
N TYR A 21 -0.48 -5.69 4.45
CA TYR A 21 -1.39 -4.88 3.63
C TYR A 21 -1.82 -5.60 2.34
N HIS A 22 -0.86 -6.17 1.59
CA HIS A 22 -1.13 -6.83 0.34
C HIS A 22 -2.03 -8.07 0.52
N ALA A 23 -1.72 -8.92 1.51
CA ALA A 23 -2.55 -10.08 1.84
C ALA A 23 -3.99 -9.67 2.19
N ALA A 24 -4.15 -8.63 3.02
CA ALA A 24 -5.48 -8.10 3.37
C ALA A 24 -6.21 -7.52 2.15
N ALA A 25 -5.52 -6.84 1.24
CA ALA A 25 -6.10 -6.29 0.02
C ALA A 25 -6.59 -7.40 -0.93
N ILE A 26 -5.80 -8.46 -1.13
CA ILE A 26 -6.20 -9.61 -1.95
C ILE A 26 -7.40 -10.33 -1.34
N GLU A 27 -7.41 -10.53 -0.02
CA GLU A 27 -8.55 -11.13 0.67
C GLU A 27 -9.81 -10.26 0.57
N THR A 28 -9.65 -8.93 0.66
CA THR A 28 -10.74 -7.97 0.46
C THR A 28 -11.31 -8.11 -0.96
N VAL A 29 -10.47 -8.15 -1.99
CA VAL A 29 -10.92 -8.38 -3.37
C VAL A 29 -11.67 -9.70 -3.48
N ARG A 30 -11.16 -10.78 -2.88
CA ARG A 30 -11.81 -12.09 -2.88
C ARG A 30 -13.22 -12.04 -2.28
N ARG A 31 -13.43 -11.28 -1.20
CA ARG A 31 -14.71 -11.18 -0.48
C ARG A 31 -15.71 -10.22 -1.12
N LEU A 32 -15.25 -9.10 -1.68
CA LEU A 32 -16.13 -8.06 -2.20
C LEU A 32 -16.60 -8.33 -3.64
N PHE A 33 -15.78 -9.02 -4.43
CA PHE A 33 -16.13 -9.34 -5.82
C PHE A 33 -16.88 -10.68 -5.89
N ALA A 34 -17.81 -10.77 -6.84
CA ALA A 34 -18.55 -11.99 -7.09
C ALA A 34 -17.62 -13.14 -7.51
N PRO A 35 -17.98 -14.40 -7.23
CA PRO A 35 -17.27 -15.55 -7.78
C PRO A 35 -17.13 -15.43 -9.30
N GLY A 36 -15.92 -15.67 -9.83
CA GLY A 36 -15.62 -15.54 -11.25
C GLY A 36 -15.16 -14.16 -11.72
N SER A 37 -15.37 -13.07 -10.96
CA SER A 37 -14.86 -11.73 -11.30
C SER A 37 -13.66 -11.28 -10.46
N GLN A 38 -13.22 -12.10 -9.50
CA GLN A 38 -12.09 -11.82 -8.60
C GLN A 38 -10.77 -11.58 -9.35
N GLY A 39 -10.52 -12.29 -10.46
CA GLY A 39 -9.33 -12.06 -11.29
C GLY A 39 -9.28 -10.65 -11.87
N GLY A 40 -10.43 -10.13 -12.32
CA GLY A 40 -10.55 -8.74 -12.77
C GLY A 40 -10.36 -7.74 -11.63
N GLY A 41 -10.89 -8.05 -10.43
CA GLY A 41 -10.67 -7.24 -9.23
C GLY A 41 -9.20 -7.18 -8.82
N GLN A 42 -8.47 -8.30 -8.88
CA GLN A 42 -7.03 -8.33 -8.59
C GLN A 42 -6.22 -7.60 -9.65
N ALA A 43 -6.62 -7.70 -10.93
CA ALA A 43 -6.01 -6.93 -12.01
C ALA A 43 -6.20 -5.42 -11.82
N LEU A 44 -7.40 -4.97 -11.43
CA LEU A 44 -7.66 -3.57 -11.10
C LEU A 44 -6.83 -3.09 -9.91
N TYR A 45 -6.80 -3.87 -8.82
CA TYR A 45 -5.96 -3.59 -7.66
C TYR A 45 -4.49 -3.43 -8.08
N GLY A 46 -3.97 -4.38 -8.86
CA GLY A 46 -2.59 -4.32 -9.33
C GLY A 46 -2.30 -3.11 -10.22
N ALA A 47 -3.20 -2.80 -11.16
CA ALA A 47 -3.07 -1.67 -12.08
C ALA A 47 -3.07 -0.32 -11.34
N VAL A 48 -3.93 -0.15 -10.34
CA VAL A 48 -4.02 1.09 -9.57
C VAL A 48 -2.85 1.20 -8.59
N SER A 49 -2.58 0.16 -7.81
CA SER A 49 -1.58 0.20 -6.73
C SER A 49 -0.15 0.18 -7.26
N PHE A 50 0.19 -0.82 -8.08
CA PHE A 50 1.56 -1.00 -8.58
C PHE A 50 1.80 -0.25 -9.89
N GLY A 51 0.79 -0.17 -10.76
CA GLY A 51 0.88 0.57 -12.01
C GLY A 51 0.89 2.08 -11.77
N ILE A 52 -0.31 2.67 -11.64
CA ILE A 52 -0.46 4.13 -11.51
C ILE A 52 0.24 4.64 -10.24
N GLY A 53 0.00 4.00 -9.10
CA GLY A 53 0.62 4.38 -7.83
C GLY A 53 2.14 4.28 -7.86
N GLY A 54 2.68 3.18 -8.40
CA GLY A 54 4.13 3.00 -8.56
C GLY A 54 4.76 4.03 -9.51
N ALA A 55 4.11 4.33 -10.63
CA ALA A 55 4.58 5.32 -11.59
C ALA A 55 4.57 6.75 -11.00
N LEU A 56 3.45 7.16 -10.38
CA LEU A 56 3.34 8.47 -9.74
C LEU A 56 4.32 8.62 -8.58
N GLY A 57 4.42 7.61 -7.72
CA GLY A 57 5.35 7.60 -6.59
C GLY A 57 6.80 7.72 -7.06
N SER A 58 7.20 6.95 -8.08
CA SER A 58 8.55 7.01 -8.65
C SER A 58 8.86 8.35 -9.31
N PHE A 59 7.90 8.91 -10.06
CA PHE A 59 8.04 10.21 -10.70
C PHE A 59 8.22 11.33 -9.65
N LEU A 60 7.34 11.39 -8.65
CA LEU A 60 7.41 12.40 -7.59
C LEU A 60 8.69 12.23 -6.75
N ALA A 61 9.05 11.01 -6.38
CA ALA A 61 10.29 10.73 -5.66
C ALA A 61 11.51 11.22 -6.44
N GLY A 62 11.60 10.93 -7.74
CA GLY A 62 12.67 11.40 -8.59
C GLY A 62 12.71 12.92 -8.74
N GLN A 63 11.54 13.56 -8.94
CA GLN A 63 11.41 15.00 -9.10
C GLN A 63 11.86 15.79 -7.86
N TYR A 64 11.58 15.26 -6.66
CA TYR A 64 11.85 15.95 -5.40
C TYR A 64 13.09 15.44 -4.66
N TRP A 65 13.78 14.41 -5.17
CA TRP A 65 14.94 13.80 -4.52
C TRP A 65 16.05 14.81 -4.18
N SER A 66 16.31 15.75 -5.08
CA SER A 66 17.34 16.77 -4.90
C SER A 66 17.03 17.77 -3.79
N LEU A 67 15.78 17.88 -3.35
CA LEU A 67 15.36 18.73 -2.25
C LEU A 67 15.56 18.07 -0.87
N GLY A 68 15.81 16.76 -0.85
CA GLY A 68 16.01 15.99 0.38
C GLY A 68 15.25 14.66 0.35
N ALA A 69 15.93 13.57 0.71
CA ALA A 69 15.31 12.26 0.80
C ALA A 69 14.24 12.20 1.91
N ASP A 70 14.45 12.94 3.00
CA ASP A 70 13.50 13.08 4.10
C ASP A 70 12.15 13.63 3.64
N LEU A 71 12.13 14.63 2.76
CA LEU A 71 10.88 15.16 2.18
C LEU A 71 10.09 14.07 1.44
N VAL A 72 10.78 13.26 0.63
CA VAL A 72 10.16 12.15 -0.12
C VAL A 72 9.60 11.10 0.83
N PHE A 73 10.37 10.71 1.86
CA PHE A 73 9.94 9.71 2.83
C PHE A 73 8.80 10.20 3.74
N TYR A 74 8.83 11.46 4.20
CA TYR A 74 7.73 12.04 4.97
C TYR A 74 6.46 12.17 4.14
N GLY A 75 6.57 12.58 2.86
CA GLY A 75 5.46 12.62 1.94
C GLY A 75 4.83 11.24 1.72
N ALA A 76 5.65 10.21 1.49
CA ALA A 76 5.19 8.83 1.38
C ALA A 76 4.52 8.34 2.68
N GLY A 77 5.11 8.64 3.84
CA GLY A 77 4.54 8.32 5.15
C GLY A 77 3.18 8.98 5.39
N LEU A 78 3.03 10.26 5.01
CA LEU A 78 1.75 10.97 5.09
C LEU A 78 0.69 10.34 4.17
N ALA A 79 1.06 9.97 2.94
CA ALA A 79 0.15 9.27 2.04
C ALA A 79 -0.32 7.93 2.62
N CYS A 80 0.58 7.16 3.23
CA CYS A 80 0.23 5.93 3.95
C CYS A 80 -0.70 6.20 5.14
N LEU A 81 -0.46 7.26 5.92
CA LEU A 81 -1.32 7.63 7.04
C LEU A 81 -2.73 8.00 6.57
N ILE A 82 -2.84 8.79 5.50
CA ILE A 82 -4.13 9.15 4.90
C ILE A 82 -4.85 7.87 4.44
N ALA A 83 -4.16 6.97 3.74
CA ALA A 83 -4.73 5.70 3.31
C ALA A 83 -5.22 4.83 4.49
N ALA A 84 -4.46 4.78 5.59
CA ALA A 84 -4.85 4.06 6.80
C ALA A 84 -6.12 4.65 7.44
N VAL A 85 -6.23 5.97 7.54
CA VAL A 85 -7.43 6.66 8.03
C VAL A 85 -8.63 6.36 7.13
N LEU A 86 -8.47 6.46 5.81
CA LEU A 86 -9.53 6.16 4.85
C LEU A 86 -9.99 4.71 4.94
N ALA A 87 -9.06 3.75 5.09
CA ALA A 87 -9.38 2.35 5.27
C ALA A 87 -10.15 2.13 6.59
N TRP A 88 -9.67 2.71 7.70
CA TRP A 88 -10.27 2.56 9.02
C TRP A 88 -11.73 3.02 9.08
N TYR A 89 -12.05 4.13 8.41
CA TYR A 89 -13.41 4.68 8.42
C TYR A 89 -14.28 4.20 7.25
N GLY A 90 -13.68 3.91 6.09
CA GLY A 90 -14.40 3.59 4.86
C GLY A 90 -14.73 2.11 4.65
N PHE A 91 -13.93 1.18 5.17
CA PHE A 91 -14.11 -0.25 4.91
C PHE A 91 -14.99 -0.91 5.97
N ARG A 92 -16.30 -0.64 5.89
CA ARG A 92 -17.33 -1.19 6.81
C ARG A 92 -18.29 -2.19 6.17
N ASP A 93 -17.91 -2.78 5.04
CA ASP A 93 -18.75 -3.78 4.37
C ASP A 93 -18.91 -5.04 5.26
N PRO A 94 -20.13 -5.51 5.54
CA PRO A 94 -20.37 -6.68 6.38
C PRO A 94 -19.60 -7.93 5.93
N ARG A 95 -19.35 -8.09 4.62
CA ARG A 95 -18.60 -9.23 4.05
C ARG A 95 -17.14 -9.26 4.47
N LEU A 96 -16.59 -8.13 4.91
CA LEU A 96 -15.22 -8.03 5.42
C LEU A 96 -15.11 -8.34 6.91
N VAL A 97 -16.21 -8.14 7.65
CA VAL A 97 -16.27 -8.34 9.11
C VAL A 97 -16.64 -9.79 9.45
N ASP A 98 -17.48 -10.41 8.63
CA ASP A 98 -17.88 -11.80 8.84
C ASP A 98 -16.72 -12.74 8.52
N THR A 99 -16.23 -13.45 9.54
CA THR A 99 -15.14 -14.42 9.44
C THR A 99 -15.64 -15.85 9.23
N ARG A 100 -16.96 -16.03 9.05
CA ARG A 100 -17.60 -17.33 8.81
C ARG A 100 -17.55 -17.77 7.35
#